data_AF-A0A3S0S238-F1
#
_entry.id   AF-A0A3S0S238-F1
#
_cell.length_a   1.000
_cell.length_b   1.000
_cell.length_c   1.000
_cell.angle_alpha   90.00
_cell.angle_beta   90.00
_cell.angle_gamma   90.00
#
_symmetry.space_group_name_H-M   'P 1'
#
loop_
_entity.id
_entity.type
_entity.pdbx_description
1 polymer ?
#
loop_
_entity_poly.entity_id
_entity_poly.type
_entity_poly.pdbx_seq_one_letter_code
_entity_poly.pdbx_strand_id
1 'polypeptide(L)'
;MSSTATAFEVEAPSPCERFDALSAEVSELIGQRNAIDGRLVEIVAEIDRDGLWGATGARSLPALVAWKTGVSPRNAEVMVAVAHRIEEFPRCAEAMRAGRLSLDQVGVVAEHAADGSDEHYAQFAESATVTQLRTAVKLEPRPDPEPESAPEPERSIRKTTHEDGSTTYKIRLPKLEAAKFDAAVASHQDALVADWKRDHENSETGDPVLDVVPPFPNQVDGFMSLVEAGWDSDVERRPHGQHTAVVVHFDLEKRTAALHVGSVLTDDERRLLLCDATCEVWLERHGQPFGAGRSLSSFLCKSPV
;
A
#
# COMPACT_ATOMS: atom_id res chain seq x y z
N MET A 1 -57.65 19.34 62.28
CA MET A 1 -56.93 20.31 61.42
C MET A 1 -56.05 19.51 60.48
N SER A 2 -56.46 19.35 59.22
CA SER A 2 -55.62 18.70 58.21
C SER A 2 -54.67 19.73 57.62
N SER A 3 -53.37 19.50 57.79
CA SER A 3 -52.32 20.23 57.09
C SER A 3 -52.11 19.53 55.75
N THR A 4 -52.58 20.15 54.68
CA THR A 4 -52.30 19.71 53.31
C THR A 4 -50.88 20.14 52.98
N ALA A 5 -49.97 19.18 52.85
CA ALA A 5 -48.64 19.42 52.34
C ALA A 5 -48.77 19.85 50.87
N THR A 6 -48.41 21.10 50.58
CA THR A 6 -48.20 21.59 49.21
C THR A 6 -47.04 20.79 48.61
N ALA A 7 -47.37 19.92 47.66
CA ALA A 7 -46.38 19.33 46.76
C ALA A 7 -45.73 20.47 45.96
N PHE A 8 -44.44 20.69 46.16
CA PHE A 8 -43.67 21.55 45.27
C PHE A 8 -43.63 20.87 43.90
N GLU A 9 -44.32 21.45 42.93
CA GLU A 9 -44.13 21.11 41.52
C GLU A 9 -42.68 21.46 41.17
N VAL A 10 -41.86 20.42 40.94
CA VAL A 10 -40.49 20.61 40.45
C VAL A 10 -40.60 21.11 39.02
N GLU A 11 -40.33 22.40 38.83
CA GLU A 11 -40.31 23.05 37.53
C GLU A 11 -39.31 22.31 36.62
N ALA A 12 -39.73 21.94 35.41
CA ALA A 12 -38.88 21.19 34.50
C ALA A 12 -37.65 22.04 34.13
N PRO A 13 -36.44 21.45 34.09
CA PRO A 13 -35.22 22.20 33.82
C PRO A 13 -35.29 22.89 32.46
N SER A 14 -34.79 24.12 32.41
CA SER A 14 -34.68 24.90 31.20
C SER A 14 -33.77 24.19 30.16
N PRO A 15 -33.89 24.53 28.86
CA PRO A 15 -33.01 23.97 27.83
C PRO A 15 -31.52 24.17 28.12
N CYS A 16 -31.13 25.30 28.74
CA CYS A 16 -29.74 25.57 29.11
C CYS A 16 -29.27 24.65 30.24
N GLU A 17 -30.06 24.50 31.31
CA GLU A 17 -29.71 23.58 32.41
C GLU A 17 -29.61 22.13 31.94
N ARG A 18 -30.46 21.73 31.00
CA ARG A 18 -30.38 20.40 30.38
C ARG A 18 -29.11 20.25 29.53
N PHE A 19 -28.72 21.28 28.78
CA PHE A 19 -27.48 21.27 28.00
C PHE A 19 -26.24 21.19 28.90
N ASP A 20 -26.21 21.93 30.00
CA ASP A 20 -25.11 21.92 30.96
C ASP A 20 -24.99 20.54 31.63
N ALA A 21 -26.12 19.92 32.00
CA ALA A 21 -26.13 18.56 32.54
C ALA A 21 -25.60 17.52 31.53
N LEU A 22 -26.03 17.58 30.27
CA LEU A 22 -25.51 16.70 29.21
C LEU A 22 -24.03 16.96 28.93
N SER A 23 -23.58 18.22 29.01
CA SER A 23 -22.17 18.57 28.80
C SER A 23 -21.28 18.03 29.92
N ALA A 24 -21.78 18.04 31.17
CA ALA A 24 -21.11 17.42 32.30
C ALA A 24 -21.00 15.90 32.13
N GLU A 25 -22.09 15.24 31.72
CA GLU A 25 -22.10 13.80 31.43
C GLU A 25 -21.15 13.43 30.28
N VAL A 26 -21.14 14.20 29.19
CA VAL A 26 -20.19 14.02 28.08
C VAL A 26 -18.75 14.16 28.58
N SER A 27 -18.47 15.16 29.43
CA SER A 27 -17.11 15.38 29.95
C SER A 27 -16.64 14.20 30.82
N GLU A 28 -17.52 13.65 31.65
CA GLU A 28 -17.23 12.46 32.46
C GLU A 28 -16.93 11.23 31.57
N LEU A 29 -17.80 10.95 30.60
CA LEU A 29 -17.64 9.82 29.69
C LEU A 29 -16.38 9.94 28.83
N ILE A 30 -16.04 11.15 28.37
CA ILE A 30 -14.80 11.38 27.62
C ILE A 30 -13.58 11.18 28.52
N GLY A 31 -13.62 11.62 29.78
CA GLY A 31 -12.55 11.34 30.75
C GLY A 31 -12.33 9.84 30.94
N GLN A 32 -13.40 9.06 31.08
CA GLN A 32 -13.34 7.60 31.16
C GLN A 32 -12.78 6.98 29.86
N ARG A 33 -13.23 7.43 28.69
CA ARG A 33 -12.74 6.96 27.40
C ARG A 33 -11.24 7.22 27.24
N ASN A 34 -10.80 8.42 27.58
CA ASN A 34 -9.39 8.81 27.54
C ASN A 34 -8.53 7.92 28.43
N ALA A 35 -8.99 7.61 29.66
CA ALA A 35 -8.30 6.69 30.55
C ALA A 35 -8.21 5.27 30.00
N ILE A 36 -9.29 4.79 29.35
CA ILE A 36 -9.31 3.48 28.66
C ILE A 36 -8.32 3.48 27.51
N ASP A 37 -8.31 4.52 26.67
CA ASP A 37 -7.34 4.68 25.59
C ASP A 37 -5.91 4.70 26.14
N GLY A 38 -5.69 5.36 27.28
CA GLY A 38 -4.45 5.35 28.06
C GLY A 38 -3.97 3.93 28.35
N ARG A 39 -4.86 3.10 28.89
CA ARG A 39 -4.55 1.70 29.20
C ARG A 39 -4.32 0.86 27.93
N LEU A 40 -5.06 1.12 26.85
CA LEU A 40 -4.87 0.43 25.57
C LEU A 40 -3.49 0.72 25.00
N VAL A 41 -3.05 1.98 25.01
CA VAL A 41 -1.71 2.37 24.56
C VAL A 41 -0.61 1.65 25.35
N GLU A 42 -0.74 1.54 26.67
CA GLU A 42 0.24 0.79 27.49
C GLU A 42 0.32 -0.69 27.12
N ILE A 43 -0.83 -1.33 26.89
CA ILE A 43 -0.89 -2.73 26.46
C ILE A 43 -0.25 -2.88 25.08
N VAL A 44 -0.49 -1.94 24.17
CA VAL A 44 0.13 -1.94 22.84
C VAL A 44 1.65 -1.76 22.94
N ALA A 45 2.12 -0.89 23.83
CA ALA A 45 3.55 -0.69 24.08
C ALA A 45 4.22 -1.96 24.65
N GLU A 46 3.55 -2.68 25.56
CA GLU A 46 4.02 -3.96 26.09
C GLU A 46 4.07 -5.04 25.00
N ILE A 47 3.02 -5.15 24.17
CA ILE A 47 2.97 -6.08 23.04
C ILE A 47 4.11 -5.84 22.05
N ASP A 48 4.43 -4.57 21.77
CA ASP A 48 5.51 -4.21 20.86
C ASP A 48 6.90 -4.52 21.45
N ARG A 49 7.14 -4.03 22.69
CA ARG A 49 8.41 -4.22 23.39
C ARG A 49 8.81 -5.69 23.50
N ASP A 50 7.83 -6.56 23.80
CA ASP A 50 8.05 -7.99 23.98
C ASP A 50 7.89 -8.80 22.67
N GLY A 51 7.61 -8.14 21.54
CA GLY A 51 7.45 -8.78 20.23
C GLY A 51 6.27 -9.76 20.13
N LEU A 52 5.27 -9.63 21.00
CA LEU A 52 4.18 -10.61 21.17
C LEU A 52 3.26 -10.68 19.96
N TRP A 53 3.17 -9.60 19.18
CA TRP A 53 2.32 -9.55 17.98
C TRP A 53 2.76 -10.52 16.88
N GLY A 54 4.04 -10.94 16.87
CA GLY A 54 4.54 -11.92 15.90
C GLY A 54 3.82 -13.27 15.97
N ALA A 55 3.33 -13.65 17.15
CA ALA A 55 2.59 -14.90 17.36
C ALA A 55 1.15 -14.87 16.81
N THR A 56 0.61 -13.70 16.45
CA THR A 56 -0.81 -13.56 16.07
C THR A 56 -1.05 -13.70 14.56
N GLY A 57 0.02 -13.75 13.74
CA GLY A 57 -0.08 -13.73 12.28
C GLY A 57 -0.53 -12.40 11.68
N ALA A 58 -0.53 -11.32 12.47
CA ALA A 58 -0.82 -9.98 11.97
C ALA A 58 0.35 -9.48 11.10
N ARG A 59 0.05 -8.80 9.99
CA ARG A 59 1.08 -8.30 9.06
C ARG A 59 1.85 -7.08 9.58
N SER A 60 1.36 -6.43 10.64
CA SER A 60 1.99 -5.32 11.35
C SER A 60 1.27 -5.05 12.68
N LEU A 61 1.92 -4.34 13.60
CA LEU A 61 1.32 -3.94 14.88
C LEU A 61 0.07 -3.06 14.70
N PRO A 62 0.03 -2.01 13.84
CA PRO A 62 -1.21 -1.27 13.59
C PRO A 62 -2.34 -2.15 13.03
N ALA A 63 -2.03 -3.16 12.22
CA ALA A 63 -3.03 -4.10 11.72
C ALA A 63 -3.61 -4.99 12.83
N LEU A 64 -2.76 -5.42 13.78
CA LEU A 64 -3.22 -6.11 14.99
C LEU A 64 -4.14 -5.21 15.82
N VAL A 65 -3.73 -3.97 16.09
CA VAL A 65 -4.52 -3.02 16.88
C VAL A 65 -5.88 -2.76 16.22
N ALA A 66 -5.91 -2.41 14.93
CA ALA A 66 -7.16 -2.18 14.20
C ALA A 66 -8.10 -3.39 14.28
N TRP A 67 -7.57 -4.61 14.11
CA TRP A 67 -8.35 -5.84 14.23
C TRP A 67 -8.91 -6.06 15.64
N LYS A 68 -8.09 -5.85 16.69
CA LYS A 68 -8.48 -6.15 18.07
C LYS A 68 -9.41 -5.11 18.68
N THR A 69 -9.27 -3.85 18.30
CA THR A 69 -10.04 -2.74 18.89
C THR A 69 -11.18 -2.25 18.01
N GLY A 70 -11.24 -2.68 16.74
CA GLY A 70 -12.28 -2.29 15.79
C GLY A 70 -12.19 -0.84 15.32
N VAL A 71 -11.06 -0.17 15.57
CA VAL A 71 -10.83 1.22 15.14
C VAL A 71 -10.35 1.30 13.69
N SER A 72 -10.42 2.49 13.10
CA SER A 72 -9.90 2.72 11.74
C SER A 72 -8.38 2.49 11.68
N PRO A 73 -7.82 2.16 10.50
CA PRO A 73 -6.37 2.02 10.34
C PRO A 73 -5.59 3.24 10.82
N ARG A 74 -6.10 4.45 10.52
CA ARG A 74 -5.46 5.70 10.97
C ARG A 74 -5.45 5.82 12.49
N ASN A 75 -6.54 5.47 13.17
CA ASN A 75 -6.57 5.54 14.64
C ASN A 75 -5.67 4.48 15.29
N ALA A 76 -5.55 3.30 14.66
CA ALA A 76 -4.59 2.28 15.09
C ALA A 76 -3.14 2.76 14.93
N GLU A 77 -2.82 3.45 13.83
CA GLU A 77 -1.50 4.08 13.63
C GLU A 77 -1.22 5.14 14.71
N VAL A 78 -2.20 5.97 15.08
CA VAL A 78 -2.05 6.94 16.18
C VAL A 78 -1.75 6.22 17.50
N MET A 79 -2.53 5.19 17.84
CA MET A 79 -2.33 4.42 19.07
C MET A 79 -0.94 3.79 19.14
N VAL A 80 -0.45 3.25 18.03
CA VAL A 80 0.90 2.69 17.92
C VAL A 80 1.97 3.78 18.01
N ALA A 81 1.76 4.95 17.39
CA ALA A 81 2.70 6.07 17.48
C ALA A 81 2.86 6.56 18.93
N VAL A 82 1.76 6.67 19.68
CA VAL A 82 1.81 6.99 21.11
C VAL A 82 2.50 5.88 21.89
N ALA A 83 2.19 4.60 21.59
CA ALA A 83 2.80 3.46 22.29
C ALA A 83 4.32 3.42 22.13
N HIS A 84 4.86 3.69 20.94
CA HIS A 84 6.30 3.72 20.70
C HIS A 84 7.02 4.83 21.47
N ARG A 85 6.38 5.99 21.65
CA ARG A 85 6.99 7.16 22.32
C ARG A 85 6.52 7.35 23.76
N ILE A 86 5.83 6.38 24.35
CA ILE A 86 5.23 6.52 25.69
C ILE A 86 6.29 6.82 26.78
N GLU A 87 7.51 6.30 26.60
CA GLU A 87 8.63 6.53 27.53
C GLU A 87 9.26 7.92 27.37
N GLU A 88 9.15 8.52 26.18
CA GLU A 88 9.63 9.88 25.88
C GLU A 88 8.64 10.96 26.37
N PHE A 89 7.35 10.62 26.50
CA PHE A 89 6.28 11.51 26.95
C PHE A 89 5.53 11.00 28.20
N PRO A 90 6.23 10.76 29.33
CA PRO A 90 5.63 10.17 30.52
C PRO A 90 4.52 11.01 31.15
N ARG A 91 4.59 12.36 31.07
CA ARG A 91 3.55 13.26 31.62
C ARG A 91 2.32 13.28 30.73
N CYS A 92 2.48 13.31 29.41
CA CYS A 92 1.35 13.16 28.49
C CYS A 92 0.65 11.80 28.70
N ALA A 93 1.43 10.72 28.84
CA ALA A 93 0.91 9.38 29.10
C ALA A 93 0.15 9.33 30.44
N GLU A 94 0.67 9.96 31.51
CA GLU A 94 0.00 10.04 32.79
C GLU A 94 -1.30 10.86 32.72
N ALA A 95 -1.29 12.00 32.03
CA ALA A 95 -2.49 12.81 31.87
C ALA A 95 -3.58 12.07 31.07
N MET A 96 -3.19 11.28 30.07
CA MET A 96 -4.11 10.41 29.32
C MET A 96 -4.68 9.30 30.22
N ARG A 97 -3.83 8.63 31.02
CA ARG A 97 -4.27 7.62 32.01
C ARG A 97 -5.25 8.19 33.04
N ALA A 98 -5.06 9.44 33.43
CA ALA A 98 -5.95 10.16 34.33
C ALA A 98 -7.20 10.73 33.65
N GLY A 99 -7.40 10.47 32.35
CA GLY A 99 -8.54 10.92 31.57
C GLY A 99 -8.49 12.38 31.11
N ARG A 100 -7.41 13.11 31.43
CA ARG A 100 -7.28 14.56 31.16
C ARG A 100 -6.92 14.87 29.70
N LEU A 101 -6.16 13.99 29.04
CA LEU A 101 -5.81 14.13 27.62
C LEU A 101 -6.39 12.99 26.79
N SER A 102 -6.85 13.30 25.58
CA SER A 102 -7.33 12.29 24.64
C SER A 102 -6.21 11.68 23.81
N LEU A 103 -6.46 10.48 23.25
CA LEU A 103 -5.56 9.81 22.31
C LEU A 103 -5.20 10.73 21.12
N ASP A 104 -6.14 11.52 20.62
CA ASP A 104 -5.90 12.43 19.50
C ASP A 104 -4.94 13.57 19.86
N GLN A 105 -5.04 14.11 21.09
CA GLN A 105 -4.15 15.17 21.56
C GLN A 105 -2.73 14.62 21.76
N VAL A 106 -2.59 13.50 22.47
CA VAL A 106 -1.28 12.86 22.70
C VAL A 106 -0.70 12.33 21.41
N GLY A 107 -1.53 11.83 20.49
CA GLY A 107 -1.13 11.39 19.16
C GLY A 107 -0.45 12.47 18.34
N VAL A 108 -0.95 13.71 18.39
CA VAL A 108 -0.29 14.85 17.72
C VAL A 108 1.10 15.11 18.29
N VAL A 109 1.24 15.05 19.61
CA VAL A 109 2.52 15.25 20.31
C VAL A 109 3.48 14.11 19.96
N ALA A 110 3.06 12.86 20.11
CA ALA A 110 3.85 11.69 19.78
C ALA A 110 4.28 11.65 18.31
N GLU A 111 3.44 12.08 17.36
CA GLU A 111 3.83 12.02 15.95
C GLU A 111 4.83 13.11 15.53
N HIS A 112 4.86 14.26 16.23
CA HIS A 112 5.50 15.46 15.66
C HIS A 112 6.35 16.30 16.62
N ALA A 113 6.17 16.16 17.94
CA ALA A 113 6.86 16.99 18.93
C ALA A 113 8.30 16.52 19.14
N ALA A 114 9.20 17.47 19.40
CA ALA A 114 10.60 17.18 19.67
C ALA A 114 10.80 16.47 21.02
N ASP A 115 11.90 15.72 21.16
CA ASP A 115 12.25 15.05 22.41
C ASP A 115 12.45 16.08 23.54
N GLY A 116 12.05 15.71 24.76
CA GLY A 116 12.14 16.60 25.93
C GLY A 116 11.07 17.69 26.02
N SER A 117 10.13 17.76 25.07
CA SER A 117 9.02 18.73 25.08
C SER A 117 7.80 18.27 25.91
N ASP A 118 7.87 17.12 26.58
CA ASP A 118 6.75 16.49 27.29
C ASP A 118 6.10 17.39 28.36
N GLU A 119 6.89 18.05 29.20
CA GLU A 119 6.35 18.97 30.22
C GLU A 119 5.57 20.13 29.59
N HIS A 120 6.08 20.69 28.50
CA HIS A 120 5.43 21.78 27.77
C HIS A 120 4.09 21.33 27.18
N TYR A 121 4.08 20.19 26.47
CA TYR A 121 2.88 19.70 25.82
C TYR A 121 1.85 19.11 26.77
N ALA A 122 2.26 18.47 27.86
CA ALA A 122 1.32 17.99 28.88
C ALA A 122 0.52 19.16 29.47
N GLN A 123 1.17 20.30 29.74
CA GLN A 123 0.48 21.49 30.25
C GLN A 123 -0.38 22.17 29.16
N PHE A 124 0.16 22.34 27.95
CA PHE A 124 -0.54 23.05 26.88
C PHE A 124 -1.77 22.27 26.38
N ALA A 125 -1.66 20.94 26.23
CA ALA A 125 -2.71 20.09 25.68
C ALA A 125 -3.98 20.07 26.52
N GLU A 126 -3.91 20.26 27.84
CA GLU A 126 -5.11 20.29 28.71
C GLU A 126 -6.06 21.45 28.39
N SER A 127 -5.56 22.50 27.73
CA SER A 127 -6.35 23.69 27.37
C SER A 127 -6.45 23.93 25.86
N ALA A 128 -5.85 23.06 25.05
CA ALA A 128 -5.73 23.25 23.60
C ALA A 128 -6.56 22.23 22.81
N THR A 129 -7.19 22.70 21.74
CA THR A 129 -7.79 21.83 20.73
C THR A 129 -6.70 21.08 19.95
N VAL A 130 -7.05 19.94 19.35
CA VAL A 130 -6.16 19.15 18.49
C VAL A 130 -5.58 20.02 17.34
N THR A 131 -6.37 20.92 16.77
CA THR A 131 -5.93 21.84 15.71
C THR A 131 -4.89 22.85 16.22
N GLN A 132 -5.07 23.38 17.43
CA GLN A 132 -4.09 24.26 18.06
C GLN A 132 -2.80 23.52 18.39
N LEU A 133 -2.90 22.28 18.90
CA LEU A 133 -1.73 21.41 19.12
C LEU A 133 -0.96 21.16 17.82
N ARG A 134 -1.64 20.78 16.73
CA ARG A 134 -1.00 20.58 15.42
C ARG A 134 -0.30 21.85 14.93
N THR A 135 -0.88 23.01 15.21
CA THR A 135 -0.30 24.30 14.83
C THR A 135 0.94 24.60 15.67
N ALA A 136 0.87 24.41 16.98
CA ALA A 136 1.99 24.62 17.90
C ALA A 136 3.19 23.75 17.53
N VAL A 137 2.98 22.44 17.37
CA VAL A 137 4.05 21.50 17.01
C VAL A 137 4.66 21.82 15.64
N LYS A 138 3.85 22.29 14.68
CA LYS A 138 4.35 22.73 13.36
C LYS A 138 5.26 23.97 13.46
N LEU A 139 5.01 24.84 14.43
CA LEU A 139 5.75 26.09 14.62
C LEU A 139 6.99 25.90 15.51
N GLU A 140 7.19 24.74 16.12
CA GLU A 140 8.40 24.47 16.88
C GLU A 140 9.64 24.62 15.99
N PRO A 141 10.64 25.41 16.42
CA PRO A 141 11.94 25.42 15.78
C PRO A 141 12.53 24.02 15.91
N ARG A 142 12.47 23.25 14.83
CA ARG A 142 13.17 21.98 14.76
C ARG A 142 14.65 22.31 14.75
N PRO A 143 15.47 21.74 15.65
CA PRO A 143 16.90 21.77 15.44
C PRO A 143 17.12 21.23 14.03
N ASP A 144 17.89 21.96 13.21
CA ASP A 144 18.32 21.45 11.91
C ASP A 144 18.85 20.05 12.21
N PRO A 145 18.26 18.99 11.63
CA PRO A 145 18.78 17.67 11.88
C PRO A 145 20.26 17.76 11.55
N GLU A 146 21.13 17.43 12.52
CA GLU A 146 22.43 16.90 12.13
C GLU A 146 22.12 15.88 11.04
N PRO A 147 22.87 15.85 9.92
CA PRO A 147 22.58 14.95 8.83
C PRO A 147 22.88 13.52 9.29
N GLU A 148 22.06 12.98 10.20
CA GLU A 148 21.71 11.59 10.22
C GLU A 148 21.31 11.29 8.80
N SER A 149 22.10 10.40 8.22
CA SER A 149 21.97 9.94 6.87
C SER A 149 20.55 9.40 6.78
N ALA A 150 19.61 10.22 6.29
CA ALA A 150 18.25 9.78 6.04
C ALA A 150 18.40 8.47 5.28
N PRO A 151 17.92 7.34 5.83
CA PRO A 151 18.19 6.04 5.21
C PRO A 151 17.80 6.17 3.74
N GLU A 152 18.72 5.82 2.84
CA GLU A 152 18.47 5.95 1.41
C GLU A 152 17.10 5.35 1.13
N PRO A 153 16.19 6.07 0.45
CA PRO A 153 14.81 5.63 0.30
C PRO A 153 14.80 4.21 -0.25
N GLU A 154 14.30 3.27 0.57
CA GLU A 154 14.38 1.85 0.25
C GLU A 154 13.79 1.57 -1.13
N ARG A 155 14.56 0.85 -1.95
CA ARG A 155 14.13 0.37 -3.25
C ARG A 155 13.09 -0.72 -3.03
N SER A 156 11.95 -0.62 -3.68
CA SER A 156 10.94 -1.67 -3.58
C SER A 156 10.16 -1.79 -4.88
N ILE A 157 9.85 -3.02 -5.28
CA ILE A 157 8.85 -3.31 -6.30
C ILE A 157 7.78 -4.21 -5.69
N ARG A 158 6.51 -3.80 -5.77
CA ARG A 158 5.36 -4.58 -5.30
C ARG A 158 4.45 -4.91 -6.46
N LYS A 159 4.05 -6.17 -6.54
CA LYS A 159 3.07 -6.69 -7.50
C LYS A 159 1.74 -6.96 -6.79
N THR A 160 0.65 -6.52 -7.39
CA THR A 160 -0.72 -6.86 -6.97
C THR A 160 -1.48 -7.38 -8.18
N THR A 161 -2.02 -8.59 -8.08
CA THR A 161 -2.88 -9.19 -9.13
C THR A 161 -4.34 -9.01 -8.74
N HIS A 162 -5.15 -8.60 -9.70
CA HIS A 162 -6.57 -8.30 -9.53
C HIS A 162 -7.45 -9.45 -10.03
N GLU A 163 -8.72 -9.45 -9.63
CA GLU A 163 -9.68 -10.51 -10.00
C GLU A 163 -10.00 -10.52 -11.50
N ASP A 164 -9.83 -9.39 -12.19
CA ASP A 164 -9.99 -9.26 -13.65
C ASP A 164 -8.80 -9.79 -14.45
N GLY A 165 -7.78 -10.36 -13.78
CA GLY A 165 -6.56 -10.86 -14.40
C GLY A 165 -5.49 -9.80 -14.65
N SER A 166 -5.79 -8.52 -14.45
CA SER A 166 -4.80 -7.46 -14.57
C SER A 166 -3.80 -7.47 -13.39
N THR A 167 -2.62 -6.90 -13.61
CA THR A 167 -1.57 -6.79 -12.60
C THR A 167 -1.09 -5.35 -12.49
N THR A 168 -1.04 -4.82 -11.26
CA THR A 168 -0.43 -3.51 -10.97
C THR A 168 0.95 -3.69 -10.33
N TYR A 169 1.92 -2.95 -10.85
CA TYR A 169 3.26 -2.83 -10.27
C TYR A 169 3.42 -1.46 -9.59
N LYS A 170 3.96 -1.43 -8.37
CA LYS A 170 4.35 -0.21 -7.66
C LYS A 170 5.85 -0.24 -7.39
N ILE A 171 6.59 0.68 -8.01
CA ILE A 171 8.04 0.78 -7.90
C ILE A 171 8.42 2.02 -7.10
N ARG A 172 9.34 1.88 -6.16
CA ARG A 172 9.97 2.98 -5.41
C ARG A 172 11.45 3.00 -5.72
N LEU A 173 11.94 4.14 -6.21
CA LEU A 173 13.32 4.35 -6.62
C LEU A 173 13.90 5.63 -5.97
N PRO A 174 15.18 5.64 -5.60
CA PRO A 174 15.91 6.87 -5.26
C PRO A 174 15.94 7.85 -6.44
N LYS A 175 16.09 9.15 -6.15
CA LYS A 175 15.99 10.25 -7.12
C LYS A 175 16.79 10.02 -8.41
N LEU A 176 18.06 9.61 -8.29
CA LEU A 176 18.93 9.41 -9.46
C LEU A 176 18.49 8.23 -10.33
N GLU A 177 17.88 7.21 -9.74
CA GLU A 177 17.39 6.04 -10.48
C GLU A 177 16.02 6.26 -11.08
N ALA A 178 15.14 6.95 -10.37
CA ALA A 178 13.88 7.44 -10.92
C ALA A 178 14.13 8.28 -12.19
N ALA A 179 15.09 9.22 -12.13
CA ALA A 179 15.45 10.03 -13.29
C ALA A 179 15.98 9.19 -14.47
N LYS A 180 16.77 8.14 -14.20
CA LYS A 180 17.23 7.21 -15.24
C LYS A 180 16.07 6.41 -15.85
N PHE A 181 15.17 5.93 -15.00
CA PHE A 181 13.97 5.19 -15.41
C PHE A 181 13.07 6.06 -16.29
N ASP A 182 12.76 7.28 -15.85
CA ASP A 182 11.91 8.23 -16.58
C ASP A 182 12.52 8.57 -17.94
N ALA A 183 13.84 8.82 -17.99
CA ALA A 183 14.55 9.12 -19.23
C ALA A 183 14.55 7.92 -20.19
N ALA A 184 14.69 6.69 -19.70
CA ALA A 184 14.64 5.49 -20.51
C ALA A 184 13.24 5.28 -21.11
N VAL A 185 12.18 5.36 -20.29
CA VAL A 185 10.80 5.23 -20.77
C VAL A 185 10.46 6.31 -21.79
N ALA A 186 10.85 7.57 -21.54
CA ALA A 186 10.64 8.67 -22.48
C ALA A 186 11.37 8.43 -23.81
N SER A 187 12.63 7.98 -23.77
CA SER A 187 13.39 7.69 -25.00
C SER A 187 12.74 6.62 -25.87
N HIS A 188 12.20 5.56 -25.26
CA HIS A 188 11.50 4.50 -25.98
C HIS A 188 10.14 4.98 -26.52
N GLN A 189 9.41 5.77 -25.73
CA GLN A 189 8.16 6.37 -26.18
C GLN A 189 8.40 7.31 -27.38
N ASP A 190 9.42 8.16 -27.33
CA ASP A 190 9.76 9.09 -28.42
C ASP A 190 10.10 8.35 -29.71
N ALA A 191 10.79 7.21 -29.62
CA ALA A 191 11.07 6.35 -30.76
C ALA A 191 9.78 5.78 -31.38
N LEU A 192 8.87 5.24 -30.56
CA LEU A 192 7.57 4.75 -31.02
C LEU A 192 6.73 5.87 -31.66
N VAL A 193 6.74 7.08 -31.08
CA VAL A 193 6.05 8.24 -31.64
C VAL A 193 6.64 8.64 -32.99
N ALA A 194 7.97 8.57 -33.15
CA ALA A 194 8.63 8.85 -34.42
C ALA A 194 8.29 7.81 -35.49
N ASP A 195 8.27 6.52 -35.14
CA ASP A 195 7.86 5.43 -36.02
C ASP A 195 6.40 5.59 -36.46
N TRP A 196 5.50 5.82 -35.50
CA TRP A 196 4.10 6.07 -35.78
C TRP A 196 3.91 7.26 -36.74
N LYS A 197 4.61 8.37 -36.51
CA LYS A 197 4.55 9.53 -37.43
C LYS A 197 5.04 9.19 -38.84
N ARG A 198 6.16 8.48 -38.98
CA ARG A 198 6.70 8.07 -40.29
C ARG A 198 5.72 7.19 -41.07
N ASP A 199 5.07 6.26 -40.39
CA ASP A 199 4.13 5.34 -41.02
C ASP A 199 2.85 6.06 -41.46
N HIS A 200 2.43 7.10 -40.73
CA HIS A 200 1.21 7.86 -41.01
C HIS A 200 1.43 9.05 -41.96
N GLU A 201 2.64 9.60 -42.06
CA GLU A 201 3.01 10.61 -43.06
C GLU A 201 3.22 9.99 -44.46
N ASN A 202 3.71 8.75 -44.55
CA ASN A 202 3.88 8.04 -45.82
C ASN A 202 2.56 7.50 -46.41
N SER A 203 1.49 7.41 -45.60
CA SER A 203 0.18 6.92 -46.04
C SER A 203 -0.62 7.93 -46.89
N GLU A 204 -0.12 9.16 -47.08
CA GLU A 204 -0.70 10.12 -48.03
C GLU A 204 -0.41 9.75 -49.51
N THR A 205 0.46 8.77 -49.76
CA THR A 205 0.84 8.33 -51.12
C THR A 205 0.35 6.91 -51.42
N GLY A 206 -0.97 6.71 -51.33
CA GLY A 206 -1.77 5.68 -52.02
C GLY A 206 -1.26 4.23 -52.05
N ASP A 207 -1.73 3.41 -51.09
CA ASP A 207 -2.21 2.02 -51.30
C ASP A 207 -2.93 1.52 -50.02
N PRO A 208 -3.75 0.43 -50.06
CA PRO A 208 -4.96 0.32 -49.24
C PRO A 208 -4.72 0.11 -47.74
N VAL A 209 -5.52 0.86 -47.00
CA VAL A 209 -5.72 0.91 -45.54
C VAL A 209 -5.71 -0.48 -44.90
N LEU A 210 -4.79 -0.71 -43.95
CA LEU A 210 -5.04 -1.69 -42.90
C LEU A 210 -6.23 -1.15 -42.08
N ASP A 211 -7.32 -1.91 -41.96
CA ASP A 211 -8.59 -1.50 -41.33
C ASP A 211 -8.50 -1.11 -39.83
N VAL A 212 -7.29 -1.08 -39.25
CA VAL A 212 -7.03 -0.68 -37.86
C VAL A 212 -5.81 0.25 -37.82
N VAL A 213 -6.05 1.53 -37.61
CA VAL A 213 -5.00 2.51 -37.28
C VAL A 213 -4.51 2.21 -35.85
N PRO A 214 -3.20 1.92 -35.64
CA PRO A 214 -2.67 1.71 -34.30
C PRO A 214 -2.90 2.95 -33.43
N PRO A 215 -3.33 2.78 -32.16
CA PRO A 215 -3.50 3.91 -31.26
C PRO A 215 -2.17 4.65 -31.08
N PHE A 216 -2.27 5.97 -30.82
CA PHE A 216 -1.08 6.79 -30.60
C PHE A 216 -0.28 6.26 -29.40
N PRO A 217 1.05 6.08 -29.51
CA PRO A 217 1.87 5.52 -28.44
C PRO A 217 1.80 6.33 -27.14
N ASN A 218 1.59 5.62 -26.04
CA ASN A 218 1.53 6.19 -24.70
C ASN A 218 2.73 5.72 -23.84
N GLN A 219 2.75 6.16 -22.58
CA GLN A 219 3.86 5.86 -21.68
C GLN A 219 3.99 4.37 -21.33
N VAL A 220 2.88 3.62 -21.33
CA VAL A 220 2.89 2.16 -21.15
C VAL A 220 3.57 1.49 -22.33
N ASP A 221 3.31 1.94 -23.56
CA ASP A 221 3.97 1.43 -24.76
C ASP A 221 5.48 1.70 -24.72
N GLY A 222 5.88 2.90 -24.29
CA GLY A 222 7.30 3.22 -24.06
C GLY A 222 7.96 2.35 -22.99
N PHE A 223 7.24 2.07 -21.90
CA PHE A 223 7.73 1.16 -20.87
C PHE A 223 7.84 -0.29 -21.36
N MET A 224 6.86 -0.79 -22.12
CA MET A 224 6.91 -2.14 -22.69
C MET A 224 8.03 -2.29 -23.73
N SER A 225 8.22 -1.28 -24.59
CA SER A 225 9.34 -1.24 -25.54
C SER A 225 10.70 -1.25 -24.81
N LEU A 226 10.82 -0.57 -23.67
CA LEU A 226 12.03 -0.63 -22.84
C LEU A 226 12.28 -2.05 -22.29
N VAL A 227 11.22 -2.75 -21.87
CA VAL A 227 11.31 -4.14 -21.39
C VAL A 227 11.73 -5.08 -22.52
N GLU A 228 11.14 -4.93 -23.70
CA GLU A 228 11.46 -5.72 -24.90
C GLU A 228 12.90 -5.49 -25.37
N ALA A 229 13.39 -4.25 -25.40
CA ALA A 229 14.78 -3.97 -25.75
C ALA A 229 15.79 -4.55 -24.74
N GLY A 230 15.43 -4.55 -23.45
CA GLY A 230 16.20 -5.24 -22.41
C GLY A 230 16.23 -6.75 -22.63
N TRP A 231 15.12 -7.33 -23.08
CA TRP A 231 15.01 -8.74 -23.43
C TRP A 231 15.87 -9.12 -24.63
N ASP A 232 15.79 -8.36 -25.73
CA ASP A 232 16.57 -8.62 -26.93
C ASP A 232 18.08 -8.60 -26.63
N SER A 233 18.50 -7.64 -25.79
CA SER A 233 19.87 -7.55 -25.30
C SER A 233 20.30 -8.79 -24.49
N ASP A 234 19.40 -9.34 -23.67
CA ASP A 234 19.65 -10.54 -22.87
C ASP A 234 19.66 -11.82 -23.74
N VAL A 235 18.79 -11.91 -24.74
CA VAL A 235 18.75 -13.01 -25.73
C VAL A 235 20.08 -13.09 -26.49
N GLU A 236 20.57 -11.95 -26.99
CA GLU A 236 21.88 -11.87 -27.65
C GLU A 236 23.01 -12.32 -26.74
N ARG A 237 22.94 -11.98 -25.46
CA ARG A 237 23.99 -12.29 -24.48
C ARG A 237 23.93 -13.73 -23.95
N ARG A 238 22.73 -14.31 -23.84
CA ARG A 238 22.47 -15.61 -23.22
C ARG A 238 21.31 -16.35 -23.91
N PRO A 239 21.56 -17.00 -25.06
CA PRO A 239 20.51 -17.64 -25.86
C PRO A 239 19.70 -18.74 -25.15
N HIS A 240 20.22 -19.31 -24.05
CA HIS A 240 19.61 -20.41 -23.30
C HIS A 240 19.34 -20.08 -21.81
N GLY A 241 19.11 -18.81 -21.47
CA GLY A 241 18.77 -18.42 -20.09
C GLY A 241 17.37 -18.90 -19.66
N GLN A 242 17.15 -19.11 -18.36
CA GLN A 242 15.81 -19.50 -17.81
C GLN A 242 14.70 -18.53 -18.20
N HIS A 243 15.04 -17.29 -18.52
CA HIS A 243 14.06 -16.29 -18.93
C HIS A 243 13.63 -16.45 -20.38
N THR A 244 14.47 -16.94 -21.30
CA THR A 244 14.08 -17.18 -22.72
C THR A 244 13.31 -18.49 -22.94
N ALA A 245 13.05 -19.26 -21.87
CA ALA A 245 12.35 -20.53 -21.90
C ALA A 245 11.10 -20.49 -21.01
N VAL A 246 9.93 -20.56 -21.62
CA VAL A 246 8.66 -20.67 -20.90
C VAL A 246 8.33 -22.15 -20.70
N VAL A 247 8.27 -22.59 -19.45
CA VAL A 247 7.84 -23.96 -19.11
C VAL A 247 6.32 -23.96 -18.96
N VAL A 248 5.64 -24.68 -19.86
CA VAL A 248 4.19 -24.89 -19.83
C VAL A 248 3.89 -26.32 -19.40
N HIS A 249 3.10 -26.46 -18.34
CA HIS A 249 2.59 -27.76 -17.87
C HIS A 249 1.27 -28.04 -18.59
N PHE A 250 1.25 -29.10 -19.40
CA PHE A 250 0.05 -29.53 -20.12
C PHE A 250 -0.47 -30.86 -19.57
N ASP A 251 -1.70 -30.84 -19.04
CA ASP A 251 -2.40 -32.04 -18.57
C ASP A 251 -3.19 -32.65 -19.75
N LEU A 252 -2.77 -33.83 -20.22
CA LEU A 252 -3.39 -34.54 -21.35
C LEU A 252 -4.81 -35.02 -21.06
N GLU A 253 -5.13 -35.34 -19.80
CA GLU A 253 -6.45 -35.84 -19.41
C GLU A 253 -7.46 -34.70 -19.31
N LYS A 254 -7.05 -33.58 -18.72
CA LYS A 254 -7.91 -32.40 -18.53
C LYS A 254 -7.87 -31.42 -19.68
N ARG A 255 -6.92 -31.57 -20.61
CA ARG A 255 -6.65 -30.64 -21.73
C ARG A 255 -6.42 -29.20 -21.26
N THR A 256 -5.77 -29.02 -20.12
CA THR A 256 -5.47 -27.70 -19.53
C THR A 256 -3.97 -27.42 -19.58
N ALA A 257 -3.61 -26.16 -19.86
CA ALA A 257 -2.24 -25.68 -19.84
C ALA A 257 -2.05 -24.58 -18.79
N ALA A 258 -0.96 -24.62 -18.03
CA ALA A 258 -0.58 -23.54 -17.11
C ALA A 258 0.91 -23.25 -17.22
N LEU A 259 1.29 -21.98 -16.99
CA LEU A 259 2.69 -21.60 -16.84
C LEU A 259 3.25 -22.23 -15.57
N HIS A 260 4.55 -22.58 -15.59
CA HIS A 260 5.24 -23.01 -14.39
C HIS A 260 5.19 -21.89 -13.34
N VAL A 261 4.42 -22.12 -12.27
CA VAL A 261 4.11 -21.14 -11.21
C VAL A 261 3.30 -19.92 -11.73
N GLY A 262 2.32 -20.15 -12.60
CA GLY A 262 1.42 -19.10 -13.10
C GLY A 262 -0.04 -19.55 -13.21
N SER A 263 -0.89 -18.62 -13.67
CA SER A 263 -2.31 -18.87 -13.92
C SER A 263 -2.52 -19.81 -15.12
N VAL A 264 -3.73 -20.38 -15.20
CA VAL A 264 -4.17 -21.15 -16.36
C VAL A 264 -4.23 -20.21 -17.58
N LEU A 265 -3.65 -20.66 -18.69
CA LEU A 265 -3.64 -19.89 -19.93
C LEU A 265 -4.99 -20.01 -20.64
N THR A 266 -5.51 -18.89 -21.14
CA THR A 266 -6.63 -18.82 -22.10
C THR A 266 -6.20 -19.38 -23.46
N ASP A 267 -7.16 -19.69 -24.33
CA ASP A 267 -6.86 -20.23 -25.66
C ASP A 267 -6.10 -19.23 -26.55
N ASP A 268 -6.36 -17.93 -26.40
CA ASP A 268 -5.67 -16.87 -27.16
C ASP A 268 -4.23 -16.70 -26.68
N GLU A 269 -3.97 -16.73 -25.37
CA GLU A 269 -2.62 -16.69 -24.81
C GLU A 269 -1.79 -17.92 -25.23
N ARG A 270 -2.41 -19.11 -25.27
CA ARG A 270 -1.74 -20.32 -25.78
C ARG A 270 -1.38 -20.16 -27.25
N ARG A 271 -2.28 -19.61 -28.06
CA ARG A 271 -2.02 -19.39 -29.48
C ARG A 271 -0.87 -18.41 -29.69
N LEU A 272 -0.88 -17.29 -28.97
CA LEU A 272 0.17 -16.28 -29.04
C LEU A 272 1.54 -16.86 -28.65
N LEU A 273 1.62 -17.55 -27.51
CA LEU A 273 2.88 -18.11 -27.00
C LEU A 273 3.43 -19.25 -27.86
N LEU A 274 2.57 -19.97 -28.60
CA LEU A 274 2.97 -21.12 -29.42
C LEU A 274 3.17 -20.76 -30.91
N CYS A 275 2.86 -19.55 -31.36
CA CYS A 275 2.87 -19.21 -32.78
C CYS A 275 4.27 -19.20 -33.42
N ASP A 276 5.35 -18.91 -32.67
CA ASP A 276 6.74 -18.91 -33.15
C ASP A 276 7.76 -19.46 -32.13
N ALA A 277 7.30 -20.23 -31.14
CA ALA A 277 8.18 -20.79 -30.12
C ALA A 277 8.96 -22.01 -30.64
N THR A 278 10.22 -22.11 -30.21
CA THR A 278 10.97 -23.37 -30.27
C THR A 278 10.67 -24.15 -28.98
N CYS A 279 10.02 -25.31 -29.10
CA CYS A 279 9.55 -26.08 -27.97
C CYS A 279 10.37 -27.36 -27.79
N GLU A 280 10.73 -27.67 -26.55
CA GLU A 280 11.21 -28.99 -26.16
C GLU A 280 10.16 -29.63 -25.25
N VAL A 281 9.66 -30.82 -25.62
CA VAL A 281 8.56 -31.47 -24.90
C VAL A 281 9.12 -32.43 -23.87
N TRP A 282 8.79 -32.22 -22.59
CA TRP A 282 9.19 -33.11 -21.51
C TRP A 282 7.95 -33.88 -21.02
N LEU A 283 8.03 -35.21 -21.05
CA LEU A 283 6.96 -36.10 -20.61
C LEU A 283 7.18 -36.52 -19.17
N GLU A 284 6.21 -36.20 -18.32
CA GLU A 284 6.25 -36.46 -16.88
C GLU A 284 5.10 -37.38 -16.47
N ARG A 285 5.37 -38.33 -15.58
CA ARG A 285 4.35 -39.19 -14.96
C ARG A 285 4.60 -39.23 -13.45
N HIS A 286 3.58 -38.88 -12.66
CA HIS A 286 3.66 -38.86 -11.19
C HIS A 286 4.83 -38.05 -10.60
N GLY A 287 5.15 -36.86 -11.13
CA GLY A 287 6.26 -36.07 -10.60
C GLY A 287 7.63 -36.42 -11.18
N GLN A 288 7.73 -37.44 -12.04
CA GLN A 288 9.00 -37.92 -12.58
C GLN A 288 9.06 -37.80 -14.11
N PRO A 289 10.07 -37.08 -14.65
CA PRO A 289 10.29 -37.00 -16.09
C PRO A 289 10.82 -38.35 -16.59
N PHE A 290 10.19 -38.89 -17.63
CA PHE A 290 10.59 -40.18 -18.22
C PHE A 290 10.95 -40.08 -19.71
N GLY A 291 10.81 -38.91 -20.33
CA GLY A 291 11.24 -38.67 -21.69
C GLY A 291 11.34 -37.18 -22.02
N ALA A 292 12.33 -36.81 -22.83
CA ALA A 292 12.44 -35.50 -23.46
C ALA A 292 12.40 -35.68 -24.98
N GLY A 293 11.56 -34.90 -25.65
CA GLY A 293 11.47 -34.82 -27.10
C GLY A 293 12.59 -33.95 -27.67
N ARG A 294 12.81 -34.01 -28.99
CA ARG A 294 13.72 -33.08 -29.66
C ARG A 294 13.10 -31.68 -29.69
N SER A 295 13.96 -30.67 -29.71
CA SER A 295 13.57 -29.30 -29.99
C SER A 295 12.87 -29.21 -31.35
N LEU A 296 11.63 -28.71 -31.36
CA LEU A 296 10.79 -28.55 -32.54
C LEU A 296 10.35 -27.09 -32.63
N SER A 297 10.50 -26.47 -33.80
CA SER A 297 9.90 -25.16 -34.06
C SER A 297 8.40 -25.34 -34.29
N SER A 298 7.58 -24.66 -33.49
CA SER A 298 6.14 -24.63 -33.67
C SER A 298 5.79 -23.64 -34.77
N PHE A 299 5.19 -24.12 -35.86
CA PHE A 299 4.53 -23.29 -36.87
C PHE A 299 3.02 -23.54 -36.80
N LEU A 300 2.37 -23.01 -35.76
CA LEU A 300 0.92 -23.07 -35.60
C LEU A 300 0.24 -21.79 -36.09
N CYS A 301 0.69 -21.24 -37.22
CA CYS A 301 -0.06 -20.24 -37.96
C CYS A 301 -0.99 -20.96 -38.96
N LYS A 302 -2.17 -21.40 -38.49
CA LYS A 302 -3.32 -21.60 -39.39
C LYS A 302 -4.27 -20.43 -39.22
N SER A 303 -4.35 -19.62 -40.27
CA SER A 303 -5.36 -18.60 -40.51
C SER A 303 -6.77 -19.13 -40.19
N PRO A 304 -7.64 -18.35 -39.54
CA PRO A 304 -9.07 -18.56 -39.63
C PRO A 304 -9.55 -18.05 -40.99
N VAL A 305 -10.21 -18.93 -41.76
CA VAL A 305 -11.35 -18.52 -42.59
C VAL A 305 -12.54 -18.37 -41.65
#